data_AF-A0A0C3PJ68-F1
#
_entry.id   AF-A0A0C3PJ68-F1
#
_cell.length_a   1.000
_cell.length_b   1.000
_cell.length_c   1.000
_cell.angle_alpha   90.00
_cell.angle_beta   90.00
_cell.angle_gamma   90.00
#
_symmetry.space_group_name_H-M   'P 1'
#
loop_
_entity.id
_entity.type
_entity.pdbx_description
1 polymer ?
#
loop_
_entity_poly.entity_id
_entity_poly.type
_entity_poly.pdbx_seq_one_letter_code
_entity_poly.pdbx_strand_id
1 'polypeptide(L)'
;RSLDSAKRIAQVCKSRNIPVNVTDAPALCDFSFTSTHRFTDSETGAPTSLQVGVTTNGQGCRLAGRIRRDIVTKLPKEAGGAVARVGQLRTLAKTSVPVNDSEAEAEINDDESAPTPNRPVAQRSATETDSESARRRMKWVAQVSEYWPISRLAKMTNEEMEGVLDGQGGLINGETGRSPTLQHHAGDSEVDSLDSLHALSVSPVTPPGRILLVGSGPGHPSLLTVATHTALTKHADLVLSDKLVPDAVLALIPSHVKVQIARKFPGNADGAQNELMEAAIAAAKQGLTVVRLKQGDPSVYGRAGEEVLYFRSHGFEPVVIPGVSSVLAGPTFAGIPVTQRGAAESFVVCTGVGRQGKEVTLPGYERSRTLVLLMGVARLPQILETLQSAGVSVARRRNGAPYPPHLPIALIERASMPDQRVICSTLRDIAAALDSVGEQRPPGMLVIGWS
;
A
#
# COMPACT_ATOMS: atom_id res chain seq x y z
N ARG A 1 -30.91 39.43 -24.23
CA ARG A 1 -29.83 38.79 -25.04
C ARG A 1 -30.50 37.73 -25.92
N SER A 2 -30.21 37.66 -27.22
CA SER A 2 -30.84 36.70 -28.15
C SER A 2 -29.94 35.49 -28.44
N LEU A 3 -30.53 34.36 -28.83
CA LEU A 3 -29.79 33.16 -29.24
C LEU A 3 -28.81 33.45 -30.40
N ASP A 4 -29.19 34.32 -31.33
CA ASP A 4 -28.34 34.72 -32.46
C ASP A 4 -27.14 35.56 -32.04
N SER A 5 -27.27 36.34 -30.96
CA SER A 5 -26.13 37.01 -30.35
C SER A 5 -25.18 36.01 -29.68
N ALA A 6 -25.72 34.98 -29.01
CA ALA A 6 -24.92 33.95 -28.36
C ALA A 6 -24.16 33.08 -29.38
N LYS A 7 -24.80 32.71 -30.49
CA LYS A 7 -24.16 31.99 -31.61
C LYS A 7 -23.01 32.79 -32.23
N ARG A 8 -23.23 34.09 -32.49
CA ARG A 8 -22.18 34.98 -33.02
C ARG A 8 -20.98 35.08 -32.08
N ILE A 9 -21.22 35.25 -30.78
CA ILE A 9 -20.14 35.29 -29.77
C ILE A 9 -19.40 33.95 -29.73
N ALA A 10 -20.12 32.83 -29.68
CA ALA A 10 -19.51 31.50 -29.66
C ALA A 10 -18.64 31.24 -30.91
N GLN A 11 -19.10 31.65 -32.09
CA GLN A 11 -18.34 31.49 -33.33
C GLN A 11 -17.05 32.33 -33.35
N VAL A 12 -17.11 33.58 -32.87
CA VAL A 12 -15.93 34.45 -32.74
C VAL A 12 -14.93 33.88 -31.73
N CYS A 13 -15.40 33.39 -30.58
CA CYS A 13 -14.55 32.73 -29.58
C CYS A 13 -13.86 31.49 -30.16
N LYS A 14 -14.60 30.62 -30.87
CA LYS A 14 -14.06 29.43 -31.52
C LYS A 14 -13.00 29.76 -32.57
N SER A 15 -13.22 30.80 -33.40
CA SER A 15 -12.23 31.22 -34.40
C SER A 15 -10.92 31.76 -33.79
N ARG A 16 -10.92 32.08 -32.49
CA ARG A 16 -9.76 32.58 -31.74
C ARG A 16 -9.22 31.58 -30.72
N ASN A 17 -9.68 30.32 -30.75
CA ASN A 17 -9.33 29.29 -29.76
C ASN A 17 -9.62 29.71 -28.31
N ILE A 18 -10.68 30.51 -28.11
CA ILE A 18 -11.15 30.91 -26.78
C ILE A 18 -12.29 29.96 -26.40
N PRO A 19 -12.15 29.13 -25.35
CA PRO A 19 -13.22 28.25 -24.90
C PRO A 19 -14.45 29.06 -24.48
N VAL A 20 -15.63 28.67 -24.96
CA VAL A 20 -16.89 29.35 -24.64
C VAL A 20 -17.84 28.42 -23.87
N ASN A 21 -18.54 28.99 -22.88
CA ASN A 21 -19.69 28.36 -22.23
C ASN A 21 -20.90 29.29 -22.37
N VAL A 22 -22.02 28.75 -22.83
CA VAL A 22 -23.30 29.43 -22.98
C VAL A 22 -24.33 28.73 -22.08
N THR A 23 -24.69 29.39 -20.98
CA THR A 23 -25.49 28.83 -19.88
C THR A 23 -26.78 28.13 -20.33
N ASP A 24 -27.50 28.70 -21.29
CA ASP A 24 -28.80 28.19 -21.76
C ASP A 24 -28.72 27.43 -23.09
N ALA A 25 -27.51 27.23 -23.64
CA ALA A 25 -27.32 26.54 -24.92
C ALA A 25 -26.10 25.60 -24.88
N PRO A 26 -26.21 24.43 -24.22
CA PRO A 26 -25.11 23.47 -24.07
C PRO A 26 -24.46 23.05 -25.39
N ALA A 27 -25.21 23.02 -26.50
CA ALA A 27 -24.71 22.69 -27.83
C ALA A 27 -23.69 23.68 -28.39
N LEU A 28 -23.63 24.90 -27.83
CA LEU A 28 -22.68 25.93 -28.22
C LEU A 28 -21.41 25.93 -27.34
N CYS A 29 -21.41 25.18 -26.24
CA CYS A 29 -20.32 25.16 -25.26
C CYS A 29 -19.17 24.26 -25.69
N ASP A 30 -17.95 24.65 -25.34
CA ASP A 30 -16.74 23.81 -25.42
C ASP A 30 -16.48 23.05 -24.11
N PHE A 31 -17.01 23.57 -22.99
CA PHE A 31 -16.90 22.97 -21.66
C PHE A 31 -18.16 23.21 -20.83
N SER A 32 -18.35 22.43 -19.78
CA SER A 32 -19.44 22.61 -18.81
C SER A 32 -18.90 23.04 -17.45
N PHE A 33 -19.57 23.97 -16.78
CA PHE A 33 -19.24 24.31 -15.40
C PHE A 33 -19.46 23.10 -14.48
N THR A 34 -18.48 22.85 -13.62
CA THR A 34 -18.53 21.75 -12.65
C THR A 34 -19.35 22.16 -11.44
N SER A 35 -20.03 21.18 -10.83
CA SER A 35 -20.49 21.30 -9.45
C SER A 35 -19.26 21.26 -8.55
N THR A 36 -18.85 22.42 -8.04
CA THR A 36 -17.62 22.56 -7.26
C THR A 36 -17.88 22.50 -5.77
N HIS A 37 -16.91 21.98 -5.02
CA HIS A 37 -16.81 22.11 -3.58
C HIS A 37 -15.36 22.46 -3.24
N ARG A 38 -15.19 23.51 -2.43
CA ARG A 38 -13.89 23.91 -1.89
C ARG A 38 -13.86 23.54 -0.42
N PHE A 39 -12.85 22.76 -0.03
CA PHE A 39 -12.70 22.29 1.34
C PHE A 39 -12.28 23.45 2.24
N THR A 40 -12.77 23.46 3.47
CA THR A 40 -12.37 24.42 4.51
C THR A 40 -11.44 23.76 5.50
N ASP A 41 -10.51 24.55 6.03
CA ASP A 41 -9.61 24.12 7.08
C ASP A 41 -10.40 23.85 8.37
N SER A 42 -10.09 22.75 9.05
CA SER A 42 -10.86 22.31 10.23
C SER A 42 -10.62 23.17 11.47
N GLU A 43 -9.48 23.87 11.55
CA GLU A 43 -9.09 24.67 12.72
C GLU A 43 -9.48 26.14 12.51
N THR A 44 -9.23 26.67 11.32
CA THR A 44 -9.41 28.10 11.00
C THR A 44 -10.71 28.41 10.27
N GLY A 45 -11.37 27.39 9.68
CA GLY A 45 -12.56 27.56 8.84
C GLY A 45 -12.29 28.24 7.50
N ALA A 46 -11.03 28.57 7.19
CA ALA A 46 -10.66 29.26 5.96
C ALA A 46 -10.72 28.31 4.74
N PRO A 47 -11.02 28.82 3.52
CA PRO A 47 -10.99 28.00 2.32
C PRO A 47 -9.58 27.47 2.01
N THR A 48 -9.43 26.16 1.88
CA THR A 48 -8.15 25.51 1.54
C THR A 48 -7.87 25.55 0.03
N SER A 49 -6.71 25.09 -0.39
CA SER A 49 -6.35 24.93 -1.80
C SER A 49 -7.01 23.71 -2.46
N LEU A 50 -7.60 22.79 -1.69
CA LEU A 50 -8.25 21.60 -2.22
C LEU A 50 -9.66 21.91 -2.74
N GLN A 51 -9.91 21.52 -3.99
CA GLN A 51 -11.20 21.66 -4.64
C GLN A 51 -11.58 20.38 -5.38
N VAL A 52 -12.86 20.03 -5.36
CA VAL A 52 -13.44 18.94 -6.16
C VAL A 52 -14.51 19.52 -7.06
N GLY A 53 -14.43 19.21 -8.35
CA GLY A 53 -15.43 19.57 -9.36
C GLY A 53 -16.01 18.32 -10.01
N VAL A 54 -17.33 18.23 -10.09
CA VAL A 54 -18.02 17.14 -10.81
C VAL A 54 -18.87 17.70 -11.95
N THR A 55 -18.69 17.20 -13.16
CA THR A 55 -19.53 17.53 -14.32
C THR A 55 -20.18 16.27 -14.88
N THR A 56 -21.41 16.42 -15.39
CA THR A 56 -22.12 15.40 -16.18
C THR A 56 -22.32 15.89 -17.62
N ASN A 57 -21.50 16.84 -18.08
CA ASN A 57 -21.57 17.47 -19.40
C ASN A 57 -22.97 17.98 -19.75
N GLY A 58 -23.64 18.58 -18.75
CA GLY A 58 -24.99 19.12 -18.87
C GLY A 58 -26.12 18.09 -18.83
N GLN A 59 -25.84 16.79 -18.84
CA GLN A 59 -26.87 15.74 -18.91
C GLN A 59 -27.55 15.43 -17.58
N GLY A 60 -27.03 15.93 -16.46
CA GLY A 60 -27.60 15.64 -15.15
C GLY A 60 -27.05 16.54 -14.05
N CYS A 61 -27.44 17.80 -14.01
CA CYS A 61 -26.93 18.79 -13.04
C CYS A 61 -27.21 18.40 -11.58
N ARG A 62 -28.40 17.83 -11.28
CA ARG A 62 -28.73 17.34 -9.93
C ARG A 62 -27.92 16.11 -9.54
N LEU A 63 -27.61 15.24 -10.50
CA LEU A 63 -26.78 14.06 -10.29
C LEU A 63 -25.32 14.46 -10.01
N ALA A 64 -24.78 15.42 -10.75
CA ALA A 64 -23.45 15.99 -10.50
C ALA A 64 -23.32 16.50 -9.05
N GLY A 65 -24.33 17.21 -8.55
CA GLY A 65 -24.37 17.68 -7.16
C GLY A 65 -24.52 16.57 -6.11
N ARG A 66 -25.14 15.43 -6.43
CA ARG A 66 -25.19 14.24 -5.57
C ARG A 66 -23.82 13.55 -5.52
N ILE A 67 -23.23 13.25 -6.67
CA ILE A 67 -21.91 12.62 -6.77
C ILE A 67 -20.85 13.46 -6.04
N ARG A 68 -20.85 14.78 -6.24
CA ARG A 68 -19.96 15.70 -5.51
C ARG A 68 -20.10 15.54 -3.99
N ARG A 69 -21.32 15.48 -3.46
CA ARG A 69 -21.55 15.30 -2.01
C ARG A 69 -20.99 13.95 -1.55
N ASP A 70 -21.24 12.87 -2.28
CA ASP A 70 -20.75 11.55 -1.93
C ASP A 70 -19.21 11.51 -1.90
N ILE A 71 -18.54 12.16 -2.87
CA ILE A 71 -17.07 12.31 -2.88
C ILE A 71 -16.59 13.10 -1.66
N VAL A 72 -17.19 14.27 -1.41
CA VAL A 72 -16.81 15.14 -0.28
C VAL A 72 -16.98 14.42 1.06
N THR A 73 -18.04 13.62 1.23
CA THR A 73 -18.27 12.87 2.48
C THR A 73 -17.29 11.71 2.71
N LYS A 74 -16.68 11.17 1.64
CA LYS A 74 -15.74 10.05 1.73
C LYS A 74 -14.29 10.51 1.92
N LEU A 75 -13.97 11.75 1.59
CA LEU A 75 -12.63 12.29 1.79
C LEU A 75 -12.39 12.62 3.28
N PRO A 76 -11.18 12.36 3.81
CA PRO A 76 -10.82 12.78 5.17
C PRO A 76 -10.95 14.30 5.34
N LYS A 77 -11.36 14.75 6.52
CA LYS A 77 -11.51 16.19 6.81
C LYS A 77 -10.16 16.92 6.75
N GLU A 78 -9.09 16.19 7.02
CA GLU A 78 -7.70 16.65 7.06
C GLU A 78 -7.10 16.82 5.65
N ALA A 79 -7.79 16.38 4.59
CA ALA A 79 -7.27 16.41 3.22
C ALA A 79 -6.86 17.82 2.76
N GLY A 80 -7.63 18.85 3.15
CA GLY A 80 -7.27 20.24 2.85
C GLY A 80 -5.97 20.68 3.53
N GLY A 81 -5.76 20.28 4.79
CA GLY A 81 -4.53 20.55 5.54
C GLY A 81 -3.33 19.81 4.96
N ALA A 82 -3.50 18.55 4.54
CA ALA A 82 -2.45 17.78 3.88
C ALA A 82 -1.95 18.45 2.60
N VAL A 83 -2.85 18.95 1.76
CA VAL A 83 -2.48 19.70 0.54
C VAL A 83 -1.66 20.95 0.88
N ALA A 84 -2.03 21.67 1.93
CA ALA A 84 -1.27 22.85 2.37
C ALA A 84 0.15 22.48 2.85
N ARG A 85 0.28 21.40 3.64
CA ARG A 85 1.58 20.92 4.16
C ARG A 85 2.48 20.39 3.05
N VAL A 86 1.95 19.62 2.11
CA VAL A 86 2.70 19.19 0.92
C VAL A 86 3.16 20.39 0.08
N GLY A 87 2.31 21.42 -0.05
CA GLY A 87 2.70 22.68 -0.69
C GLY A 87 3.87 23.37 0.02
N GLN A 88 3.85 23.44 1.35
CA GLN A 88 4.96 23.98 2.15
C GLN A 88 6.24 23.16 1.99
N LEU A 89 6.13 21.82 2.02
CA LEU A 89 7.25 20.90 1.80
C LEU A 89 7.87 21.09 0.41
N ARG A 90 7.05 21.29 -0.63
CA ARG A 90 7.53 21.61 -1.99
C ARG A 90 8.27 22.94 -2.04
N THR A 91 7.78 23.95 -1.34
CA THR A 91 8.47 25.26 -1.25
C THR A 91 9.81 25.11 -0.54
N LEU A 92 9.86 24.45 0.63
CA LEU A 92 11.10 24.20 1.36
C LEU A 92 12.14 23.43 0.54
N ALA A 93 11.69 22.49 -0.30
CA ALA A 93 12.56 21.77 -1.22
C ALA A 93 13.17 22.67 -2.31
N LYS A 94 12.54 23.82 -2.63
CA LYS A 94 13.00 24.79 -3.64
C LYS A 94 13.86 25.93 -3.05
N THR A 95 13.58 26.42 -1.84
CA THR A 95 14.20 27.65 -1.28
C THR A 95 15.68 27.50 -0.89
N SER A 96 16.27 26.30 -0.92
CA SER A 96 17.68 26.08 -0.58
C SER A 96 18.66 26.39 -1.71
N VAL A 97 18.23 27.06 -2.78
CA VAL A 97 19.08 27.42 -3.92
C VAL A 97 18.79 28.88 -4.34
N PRO A 98 19.79 29.76 -4.44
CA PRO A 98 19.66 30.98 -5.22
C PRO A 98 19.86 30.60 -6.70
N VAL A 99 18.78 30.38 -7.45
CA VAL A 99 18.89 30.08 -8.89
C VAL A 99 18.58 31.33 -9.70
N ASN A 100 19.50 31.67 -10.60
CA ASN A 100 19.31 32.60 -11.69
C ASN A 100 18.24 32.03 -12.63
N ASP A 101 17.18 32.80 -12.85
CA ASP A 101 15.99 32.45 -13.63
C ASP A 101 16.32 31.97 -15.06
N SER A 102 15.90 30.75 -15.41
CA SER A 102 15.16 30.41 -16.65
C SER A 102 15.15 28.90 -16.98
N GLU A 103 16.15 28.13 -16.55
CA GLU A 103 16.30 26.72 -16.96
C GLU A 103 15.73 25.72 -15.96
N ALA A 104 15.73 26.03 -14.66
CA ALA A 104 15.22 25.13 -13.62
C ALA A 104 13.69 25.05 -13.55
N GLU A 105 12.96 26.09 -13.97
CA GLU A 105 11.48 26.06 -13.93
C GLU A 105 10.88 25.13 -15.01
N ALA A 106 11.57 24.94 -16.13
CA ALA A 106 11.10 24.09 -17.22
C ALA A 106 11.22 22.59 -16.92
N GLU A 107 12.27 22.16 -16.21
CA GLU A 107 12.44 20.74 -15.83
C GLU A 107 11.66 20.33 -14.56
N ILE A 108 11.22 21.29 -13.73
CA ILE A 108 10.50 21.02 -12.47
C ILE A 108 8.97 21.00 -12.67
N ASN A 109 8.46 21.53 -13.78
CA ASN A 109 7.03 21.56 -14.11
C ASN A 109 6.58 20.43 -15.03
N ASP A 110 7.44 19.44 -15.30
CA ASP A 110 7.13 18.29 -16.13
C ASP A 110 6.27 17.27 -15.35
N ASP A 111 5.06 17.70 -14.99
CA ASP A 111 4.02 16.90 -14.32
C ASP A 111 3.33 15.92 -15.32
N GLU A 112 3.68 15.98 -16.61
CA GLU A 112 3.32 14.98 -17.63
C GLU A 112 4.29 13.78 -17.66
N SER A 113 5.43 13.87 -16.98
CA SER A 113 6.37 12.76 -16.81
C SER A 113 6.82 12.61 -15.35
N ALA A 114 5.85 12.54 -14.42
CA ALA A 114 6.14 12.25 -13.00
C ALA A 114 7.16 11.09 -12.89
N PRO A 115 8.38 11.33 -12.36
CA PRO A 115 9.39 10.29 -12.31
C PRO A 115 8.85 9.19 -11.40
N THR A 116 8.62 8.01 -11.99
CA THR A 116 8.11 6.81 -11.32
C THR A 116 8.61 6.71 -9.86
N PRO A 117 7.71 6.68 -8.85
CA PRO A 117 8.10 6.58 -7.43
C PRO A 117 8.83 5.28 -7.05
N ASN A 118 9.08 4.40 -8.02
CA ASN A 118 9.69 3.08 -7.89
C ASN A 118 11.23 3.08 -7.85
N ARG A 119 11.88 4.24 -7.91
CA ARG A 119 13.34 4.35 -7.74
C ARG A 119 13.67 4.91 -6.35
N PRO A 120 14.57 4.26 -5.57
CA PRO A 120 15.03 4.80 -4.30
C PRO A 120 15.61 6.20 -4.50
N VAL A 121 15.24 7.13 -3.63
CA VAL A 121 15.94 8.41 -3.54
C VAL A 121 17.27 8.13 -2.85
N ALA A 122 18.38 8.47 -3.50
CA ALA A 122 19.70 8.26 -2.93
C ALA A 122 19.83 8.99 -1.58
N GLN A 123 20.51 8.37 -0.63
CA GLN A 123 20.88 9.04 0.61
C GLN A 123 21.86 10.18 0.30
N ARG A 124 21.80 11.25 1.10
CA ARG A 124 22.68 12.41 0.97
C ARG A 124 24.15 11.93 0.94
N SER A 125 24.89 12.30 -0.09
CA SER A 125 26.34 12.11 -0.13
C SER A 125 27.03 13.36 0.43
N ALA A 126 28.24 13.21 0.97
CA ALA A 126 29.01 14.33 1.52
C ALA A 126 29.48 15.34 0.46
N THR A 127 29.29 15.04 -0.83
CA THR A 127 29.83 15.77 -2.00
C THR A 127 28.74 16.17 -3.00
N GLU A 128 27.47 16.22 -2.57
CA GLU A 128 26.31 16.54 -3.42
C GLU A 128 26.31 18.03 -3.83
N THR A 129 26.04 18.33 -5.10
CA THR A 129 25.85 19.71 -5.58
C THR A 129 24.46 20.24 -5.21
N ASP A 130 24.28 21.56 -5.16
CA ASP A 130 23.01 22.19 -4.75
C ASP A 130 21.84 21.78 -5.67
N SER A 131 22.09 21.60 -6.96
CA SER A 131 21.11 21.11 -7.95
C SER A 131 20.71 19.65 -7.71
N GLU A 132 21.67 18.78 -7.37
CA GLU A 132 21.40 17.38 -7.04
C GLU A 132 20.59 17.26 -5.74
N SER A 133 20.91 18.08 -4.74
CA SER A 133 20.20 18.15 -3.46
C SER A 133 18.74 18.60 -3.64
N ALA A 134 18.49 19.62 -4.47
CA ALA A 134 17.12 20.06 -4.80
C ALA A 134 16.32 18.96 -5.51
N ARG A 135 16.95 18.25 -6.47
CA ARG A 135 16.30 17.14 -7.18
C ARG A 135 16.02 15.96 -6.25
N ARG A 136 16.92 15.66 -5.31
CA ARG A 136 16.73 14.64 -4.27
C ARG A 136 15.58 15.00 -3.33
N ARG A 137 15.53 16.25 -2.86
CA ARG A 137 14.45 16.79 -2.01
C ARG A 137 13.10 16.75 -2.70
N MET A 138 13.01 17.14 -3.98
CA MET A 138 11.77 17.08 -4.76
C MET A 138 11.26 15.63 -4.93
N LYS A 139 12.15 14.65 -5.10
CA LYS A 139 11.76 13.24 -5.11
C LYS A 139 11.23 12.76 -3.76
N TRP A 140 11.76 13.27 -2.65
CA TRP A 140 11.20 13.03 -1.31
C TRP A 140 9.79 13.59 -1.18
N VAL A 141 9.54 14.81 -1.67
CA VAL A 141 8.18 15.39 -1.69
C VAL A 141 7.21 14.50 -2.46
N ALA A 142 7.60 14.00 -3.63
CA ALA A 142 6.78 13.08 -4.42
C ALA A 142 6.48 11.77 -3.68
N GLN A 143 7.50 11.14 -3.08
CA GLN A 143 7.32 9.89 -2.32
C GLN A 143 6.44 10.08 -1.07
N VAL A 144 6.64 11.18 -0.33
CA VAL A 144 5.85 11.47 0.87
C VAL A 144 4.40 11.76 0.51
N SER A 145 4.16 12.50 -0.57
CA SER A 145 2.80 12.80 -1.05
C SER A 145 2.05 11.55 -1.50
N GLU A 146 2.75 10.59 -2.13
CA GLU A 146 2.16 9.35 -2.64
C GLU A 146 1.93 8.31 -1.54
N TYR A 147 2.87 8.17 -0.61
CA TYR A 147 2.91 7.01 0.30
C TYR A 147 2.56 7.31 1.76
N TRP A 148 2.51 8.57 2.18
CA TRP A 148 2.17 8.89 3.57
C TRP A 148 0.67 9.11 3.75
N PRO A 149 0.09 8.70 4.90
CA PRO A 149 -1.32 8.96 5.19
C PRO A 149 -1.64 10.45 5.17
N ILE A 150 -2.80 10.81 4.60
CA ILE A 150 -3.30 12.20 4.57
C ILE A 150 -3.32 12.83 5.97
N SER A 151 -3.73 12.09 6.99
CA SER A 151 -3.76 12.57 8.38
C SER A 151 -2.38 12.87 8.95
N ARG A 152 -1.34 12.14 8.51
CA ARG A 152 0.05 12.40 8.88
C ARG A 152 0.56 13.65 8.16
N LEU A 153 0.34 13.73 6.85
CA LEU A 153 0.71 14.89 6.04
C LEU A 153 0.12 16.18 6.61
N ALA A 154 -1.16 16.17 7.01
CA ALA A 154 -1.83 17.33 7.59
C ALA A 154 -1.21 17.81 8.92
N LYS A 155 -0.63 16.89 9.70
CA LYS A 155 -0.07 17.17 11.04
C LYS A 155 1.43 17.46 11.03
N MET A 156 2.10 17.42 9.88
CA MET A 156 3.54 17.62 9.81
C MET A 156 3.94 19.00 10.34
N THR A 157 4.92 19.03 11.24
CA THR A 157 5.55 20.27 11.71
C THR A 157 6.64 20.73 10.74
N ASN A 158 7.08 21.99 10.87
CA ASN A 158 8.18 22.52 10.06
C ASN A 158 9.48 21.74 10.29
N GLU A 159 9.77 21.37 11.54
CA GLU A 159 10.94 20.55 11.89
C GLU A 159 10.88 19.15 11.25
N GLU A 160 9.71 18.52 11.26
CA GLU A 160 9.51 17.23 10.61
C GLU A 160 9.65 17.33 9.08
N MET A 161 9.13 18.40 8.47
CA MET A 161 9.28 18.66 7.04
C MET A 161 10.75 18.81 6.65
N GLU A 162 11.54 19.57 7.41
CA GLU A 162 12.99 19.73 7.18
C GLU A 162 13.74 18.40 7.37
N GLY A 163 13.44 17.67 8.45
CA GLY A 163 14.04 16.36 8.70
C GLY A 163 13.77 15.35 7.57
N VAL A 164 12.56 15.35 7.01
CA VAL A 164 12.19 14.52 5.84
C VAL A 164 13.02 14.90 4.61
N LEU A 165 13.18 16.19 4.33
CA LEU A 165 13.95 16.67 3.18
C LEU A 165 15.47 16.38 3.32
N ASP A 166 15.97 16.31 4.55
CA ASP A 166 17.38 16.00 4.85
C ASP A 166 17.67 14.50 4.96
N GLY A 167 16.66 13.64 4.78
CA GLY A 167 16.81 12.19 4.85
C GLY A 167 16.95 11.64 6.27
N GLN A 168 16.68 12.45 7.29
CA GLN A 168 16.61 12.03 8.70
C GLN A 168 15.18 11.65 9.14
N GLY A 169 14.15 12.14 8.44
CA GLY A 169 12.73 12.08 8.81
C GLY A 169 12.02 10.73 8.61
N GLY A 170 12.74 9.62 8.78
CA GLY A 170 12.15 8.29 8.93
C GLY A 170 11.91 7.89 10.39
N LEU A 171 12.42 8.68 11.35
CA LEU A 171 12.44 8.37 12.77
C LEU A 171 12.35 9.68 13.58
N ILE A 172 11.19 10.05 14.13
CA ILE A 172 11.16 10.89 15.34
C ILE A 172 10.05 10.40 16.27
N ASN A 173 10.47 10.17 17.52
CA ASN A 173 9.70 9.80 18.69
C ASN A 173 8.72 10.90 19.08
N GLY A 174 7.56 10.51 19.61
CA GLY A 174 6.75 11.43 20.40
C GLY A 174 7.52 11.88 21.65
N GLU A 175 7.74 13.19 21.73
CA GLU A 175 7.72 14.03 22.94
C GLU A 175 8.20 13.40 24.26
N THR A 176 9.45 13.68 24.64
CA THR A 176 9.82 13.78 26.05
C THR A 176 9.39 15.15 26.56
N GLY A 177 8.13 15.21 27.02
CA GLY A 177 7.68 16.25 27.93
C GLY A 177 8.58 16.27 29.17
N ARG A 178 9.24 17.41 29.41
CA ARG A 178 9.79 17.76 30.72
C ARG A 178 8.63 17.95 31.69
N SER A 179 8.69 17.26 32.82
CA SER A 179 7.91 17.57 34.03
C SER A 179 8.59 16.94 35.26
N PRO A 180 8.36 17.49 36.46
CA PRO A 180 9.40 18.19 37.21
C PRO A 180 10.02 17.31 38.31
N THR A 181 11.32 17.45 38.53
CA THR A 181 11.97 16.89 39.72
C THR A 181 11.76 17.85 40.89
N LEU A 182 10.93 17.44 41.84
CA LEU A 182 10.88 18.04 43.17
C LEU A 182 12.22 17.77 43.88
N GLN A 183 12.89 18.85 44.25
CA GLN A 183 14.03 18.82 45.16
C GLN A 183 13.55 18.45 46.57
N HIS A 184 14.12 17.40 47.15
CA HIS A 184 14.20 17.27 48.60
C HIS A 184 15.67 17.12 48.98
N HIS A 185 16.18 18.16 49.64
CA HIS A 185 17.42 18.15 50.40
C HIS A 185 17.27 17.28 51.65
N ALA A 186 18.17 16.32 51.80
CA ALA A 186 18.75 15.81 53.06
C ALA A 186 19.84 14.82 52.61
N GLY A 187 21.13 15.05 52.81
CA GLY A 187 21.78 15.31 54.09
C GLY A 187 22.63 14.08 54.37
N ASP A 188 23.96 14.26 54.35
CA ASP A 188 24.96 13.25 54.67
C ASP A 188 24.62 12.51 55.97
N SER A 189 24.62 11.18 55.91
CA SER A 189 24.98 10.35 57.05
C SER A 189 25.34 8.95 56.55
N GLU A 190 26.63 8.64 56.64
CA GLU A 190 27.16 7.28 56.60
C GLU A 190 26.45 6.42 57.65
N VAL A 191 25.67 5.45 57.19
CA VAL A 191 25.28 4.30 58.03
C VAL A 191 25.46 3.06 57.17
N ASP A 192 26.50 2.31 57.52
CA ASP A 192 26.89 1.02 56.99
C ASP A 192 25.78 -0.01 57.32
N SER A 193 24.78 -0.13 56.45
CA SER A 193 23.77 -1.18 56.55
C SER A 193 24.20 -2.37 55.70
N LEU A 194 24.78 -3.38 56.36
CA LEU A 194 25.04 -4.70 55.81
C LEU A 194 23.74 -5.30 55.25
N ASP A 195 23.60 -5.28 53.93
CA ASP A 195 22.52 -5.96 53.22
C ASP A 195 22.56 -7.47 53.55
N SER A 196 21.40 -8.02 53.92
CA SER A 196 21.26 -9.43 54.25
C SER A 196 21.57 -10.31 53.03
N LEU A 197 22.44 -11.30 53.21
CA LEU A 197 22.72 -12.39 52.25
C LEU A 197 21.48 -13.25 51.91
N HIS A 198 20.33 -12.97 52.53
CA HIS A 198 19.05 -13.63 52.33
C HIS A 198 17.96 -12.68 51.81
N ALA A 199 18.32 -11.63 51.06
CA ALA A 199 17.35 -10.87 50.28
C ALA A 199 16.81 -11.74 49.12
N LEU A 200 15.67 -12.39 49.35
CA LEU A 200 14.89 -13.05 48.30
C LEU A 200 14.36 -11.97 47.34
N SER A 201 15.03 -11.80 46.20
CA SER A 201 14.50 -11.06 45.06
C SER A 201 13.33 -11.83 44.45
N VAL A 202 12.13 -11.61 44.99
CA VAL A 202 10.89 -12.08 44.39
C VAL A 202 10.51 -11.08 43.30
N SER A 203 11.21 -11.16 42.16
CA SER A 203 10.70 -10.55 40.94
C SER A 203 9.42 -11.30 40.55
N PRO A 204 8.29 -10.64 40.28
CA PRO A 204 7.10 -11.32 39.79
C PRO A 204 7.48 -12.12 38.54
N VAL A 205 7.11 -13.40 38.50
CA VAL A 205 7.26 -14.22 37.30
C VAL A 205 6.27 -13.66 36.28
N THR A 206 6.71 -12.70 35.48
CA THR A 206 5.93 -12.24 34.33
C THR A 206 5.69 -13.46 33.45
N PRO A 207 4.43 -13.82 33.16
CA PRO A 207 4.17 -14.95 32.27
C PRO A 207 4.92 -14.70 30.96
N PRO A 208 5.54 -15.75 30.36
CA PRO A 208 6.27 -15.57 29.12
C PRO A 208 5.33 -14.97 28.07
N GLY A 209 5.84 -13.99 27.32
CA GLY A 209 5.08 -13.38 26.23
C GLY A 209 4.72 -14.44 25.19
N ARG A 210 3.74 -14.11 24.34
CA ARG A 210 3.20 -15.05 23.34
C ARG A 210 3.27 -14.45 21.95
N ILE A 211 3.42 -15.31 20.95
CA ILE A 211 3.49 -14.91 19.54
C ILE A 211 2.28 -15.51 18.82
N LEU A 212 1.48 -14.65 18.19
CA LEU A 212 0.34 -15.03 17.37
C LEU A 212 0.67 -14.75 15.90
N LEU A 213 0.71 -15.78 15.07
CA LEU A 213 0.97 -15.68 13.64
C LEU A 213 -0.36 -15.73 12.89
N VAL A 214 -0.85 -14.60 12.41
CA VAL A 214 -2.25 -14.46 12.00
C VAL A 214 -2.40 -14.00 10.55
N GLY A 215 -3.41 -14.53 9.87
CA GLY A 215 -3.77 -14.14 8.51
C GLY A 215 -4.75 -12.96 8.46
N SER A 216 -4.44 -11.94 7.67
CA SER A 216 -5.30 -10.76 7.47
C SER A 216 -6.44 -10.98 6.48
N GLY A 217 -6.44 -12.09 5.75
CA GLY A 217 -7.32 -12.27 4.59
C GLY A 217 -6.81 -11.56 3.32
N PRO A 218 -7.56 -11.61 2.21
CA PRO A 218 -7.13 -11.13 0.91
C PRO A 218 -7.04 -9.60 0.81
N GLY A 219 -7.83 -8.87 1.61
CA GLY A 219 -7.70 -7.43 1.76
C GLY A 219 -8.83 -6.76 2.53
N HIS A 220 -10.09 -7.11 2.24
CA HIS A 220 -11.24 -6.48 2.90
C HIS A 220 -11.28 -6.82 4.41
N PRO A 221 -11.48 -5.84 5.32
CA PRO A 221 -11.49 -6.07 6.76
C PRO A 221 -12.50 -7.12 7.23
N SER A 222 -13.66 -7.19 6.59
CA SER A 222 -14.71 -8.19 6.90
C SER A 222 -14.31 -9.64 6.61
N LEU A 223 -13.18 -9.88 5.94
CA LEU A 223 -12.63 -11.22 5.69
C LEU A 223 -11.59 -11.64 6.73
N LEU A 224 -11.35 -10.81 7.74
CA LEU A 224 -10.66 -11.26 8.94
C LEU A 224 -11.49 -12.33 9.62
N THR A 225 -10.82 -13.39 10.06
CA THR A 225 -11.46 -14.34 10.97
C THR A 225 -11.74 -13.64 12.30
N VAL A 226 -12.78 -14.08 13.01
CA VAL A 226 -13.07 -13.58 14.36
C VAL A 226 -11.86 -13.75 15.29
N ALA A 227 -11.10 -14.82 15.09
CA ALA A 227 -9.86 -15.10 15.83
C ALA A 227 -8.78 -14.05 15.53
N THR A 228 -8.50 -13.73 14.25
CA THR A 228 -7.54 -12.68 13.90
C THR A 228 -7.99 -11.32 14.41
N HIS A 229 -9.27 -10.96 14.23
CA HIS A 229 -9.82 -9.71 14.74
C HIS A 229 -9.64 -9.58 16.25
N THR A 230 -9.95 -10.64 17.01
CA THR A 230 -9.78 -10.65 18.47
C THR A 230 -8.30 -10.54 18.85
N ALA A 231 -7.41 -11.24 18.14
CA ALA A 231 -5.96 -11.13 18.36
C ALA A 231 -5.48 -9.68 18.21
N LEU A 232 -5.89 -9.00 17.13
CA LEU A 232 -5.50 -7.61 16.85
C LEU A 232 -6.09 -6.60 17.84
N THR A 233 -7.34 -6.78 18.27
CA THR A 233 -8.08 -5.74 19.00
C THR A 233 -8.09 -5.92 20.52
N LYS A 234 -7.89 -7.14 21.01
CA LYS A 234 -8.03 -7.47 22.44
C LYS A 234 -6.76 -8.01 23.07
N HIS A 235 -5.81 -8.47 22.27
CA HIS A 235 -4.68 -9.23 22.78
C HIS A 235 -3.32 -8.65 22.40
N ALA A 236 -3.21 -7.92 21.29
CA ALA A 236 -1.94 -7.42 20.80
C ALA A 236 -1.40 -6.29 21.70
N ASP A 237 -0.16 -6.44 22.16
CA ASP A 237 0.65 -5.33 22.68
C ASP A 237 1.52 -4.73 21.57
N LEU A 238 1.94 -5.58 20.63
CA LEU A 238 2.73 -5.22 19.45
C LEU A 238 2.19 -5.95 18.22
N VAL A 239 1.93 -5.22 17.13
CA VAL A 239 1.61 -5.78 15.82
C VAL A 239 2.78 -5.62 14.86
N LEU A 240 3.24 -6.73 14.31
CA LEU A 240 4.28 -6.81 13.28
C LEU A 240 3.63 -7.15 11.94
N SER A 241 3.40 -6.16 11.08
CA SER A 241 2.65 -6.33 9.83
C SER A 241 3.54 -6.45 8.61
N ASP A 242 3.13 -7.30 7.66
CA ASP A 242 3.66 -7.23 6.29
C ASP A 242 3.24 -5.93 5.58
N LYS A 243 4.04 -5.48 4.61
CA LYS A 243 3.76 -4.29 3.80
C LYS A 243 2.48 -4.39 2.97
N LEU A 244 2.08 -5.59 2.58
CA LEU A 244 0.94 -5.81 1.69
C LEU A 244 -0.42 -5.89 2.42
N VAL A 245 -0.43 -5.83 3.76
CA VAL A 245 -1.67 -5.77 4.52
C VAL A 245 -2.33 -4.40 4.28
N PRO A 246 -3.60 -4.35 3.83
CA PRO A 246 -4.24 -3.07 3.52
C PRO A 246 -4.50 -2.20 4.75
N ASP A 247 -4.47 -0.88 4.55
CA ASP A 247 -4.69 0.11 5.62
C ASP A 247 -6.04 -0.06 6.33
N ALA A 248 -7.08 -0.48 5.61
CA ALA A 248 -8.39 -0.72 6.20
C ALA A 248 -8.36 -1.83 7.28
N VAL A 249 -7.44 -2.80 7.16
CA VAL A 249 -7.20 -3.82 8.20
C VAL A 249 -6.39 -3.23 9.35
N LEU A 250 -5.34 -2.46 9.04
CA LEU A 250 -4.50 -1.82 10.06
C LEU A 250 -5.29 -0.83 10.91
N ALA A 251 -6.28 -0.15 10.34
CA ALA A 251 -7.17 0.78 11.02
C ALA A 251 -8.05 0.13 12.10
N LEU A 252 -8.19 -1.20 12.10
CA LEU A 252 -8.88 -1.92 13.17
C LEU A 252 -8.02 -2.06 14.43
N ILE A 253 -6.69 -1.91 14.31
CA ILE A 253 -5.78 -2.03 15.43
C ILE A 253 -5.98 -0.82 16.36
N PRO A 254 -6.21 -1.03 17.66
CA PRO A 254 -6.40 0.07 18.60
C PRO A 254 -5.18 1.01 18.62
N SER A 255 -5.41 2.31 18.77
CA SER A 255 -4.35 3.33 18.68
C SER A 255 -3.26 3.22 19.75
N HIS A 256 -3.53 2.52 20.87
CA HIS A 256 -2.55 2.27 21.93
C HIS A 256 -1.60 1.11 21.61
N VAL A 257 -1.92 0.27 20.61
CA VAL A 257 -1.11 -0.88 20.21
C VAL A 257 -0.03 -0.41 19.26
N LYS A 258 1.22 -0.75 19.54
CA LYS A 258 2.34 -0.39 18.67
C LYS A 258 2.26 -1.20 17.37
N VAL A 259 2.37 -0.55 16.22
CA VAL A 259 2.41 -1.21 14.90
C VAL A 259 3.76 -0.98 14.24
N GLN A 260 4.44 -2.05 13.85
CA GLN A 260 5.67 -2.02 13.05
C GLN A 260 5.42 -2.73 11.72
N ILE A 261 5.68 -2.02 10.61
CA ILE A 261 5.47 -2.53 9.26
C ILE A 261 6.82 -2.96 8.66
N ALA A 262 6.84 -4.12 8.00
CA ALA A 262 8.02 -4.66 7.34
C ALA A 262 8.62 -3.68 6.33
N ARG A 263 9.93 -3.40 6.46
CA ARG A 263 10.70 -2.61 5.50
C ARG A 263 11.16 -3.46 4.31
N LYS A 264 10.22 -4.04 3.56
CA LYS A 264 10.53 -4.87 2.38
C LYS A 264 10.78 -4.01 1.14
N PHE A 265 12.04 -4.02 0.69
CA PHE A 265 12.46 -3.52 -0.62
C PHE A 265 12.83 -4.69 -1.54
N PRO A 266 12.73 -4.55 -2.88
CA PRO A 266 13.23 -5.55 -3.81
C PRO A 266 14.70 -5.90 -3.49
N GLY A 267 14.99 -7.18 -3.27
CA GLY A 267 16.33 -7.66 -2.91
C GLY A 267 16.63 -7.78 -1.40
N ASN A 268 15.82 -7.20 -0.50
CA ASN A 268 16.00 -7.27 0.96
C ASN A 268 14.85 -7.98 1.70
N ALA A 269 14.16 -8.90 1.03
CA ALA A 269 12.99 -9.57 1.61
C ALA A 269 13.36 -10.46 2.82
N ASP A 270 14.53 -11.09 2.79
CA ASP A 270 15.03 -11.96 3.86
C ASP A 270 15.48 -11.14 5.08
N GLY A 271 16.21 -10.03 4.88
CA GLY A 271 16.62 -9.15 5.97
C GLY A 271 15.43 -8.55 6.71
N ALA A 272 14.43 -8.04 5.98
CA ALA A 272 13.21 -7.49 6.59
C ALA A 272 12.39 -8.54 7.35
N GLN A 273 12.46 -9.82 6.94
CA GLN A 273 11.79 -10.89 7.67
C GLN A 273 12.53 -11.24 8.96
N ASN A 274 13.87 -11.33 8.91
CA ASN A 274 14.69 -11.57 10.09
C ASN A 274 14.50 -10.47 11.13
N GLU A 275 14.47 -9.20 10.71
CA GLU A 275 14.22 -8.05 11.60
C GLU A 275 12.88 -8.19 12.35
N LEU A 276 11.82 -8.59 11.66
CA LEU A 276 10.52 -8.81 12.31
C LEU A 276 10.54 -10.02 13.26
N MET A 277 11.23 -11.10 12.89
CA MET A 277 11.33 -12.27 13.75
C MET A 277 12.13 -11.95 15.03
N GLU A 278 13.23 -11.21 14.91
CA GLU A 278 14.03 -10.76 16.05
C GLU A 278 13.23 -9.80 16.95
N ALA A 279 12.50 -8.85 16.35
CA ALA A 279 11.62 -7.95 17.09
C ALA A 279 10.52 -8.71 17.85
N ALA A 280 9.95 -9.76 17.25
CA ALA A 280 8.95 -10.61 17.91
C ALA A 280 9.53 -11.33 19.12
N ILE A 281 10.73 -11.90 18.99
CA ILE A 281 11.43 -12.57 20.10
C ILE A 281 11.76 -11.58 21.21
N ALA A 282 12.28 -10.40 20.88
CA ALA A 282 12.63 -9.38 21.86
C ALA A 282 11.40 -8.93 22.67
N ALA A 283 10.28 -8.68 22.00
CA ALA A 283 9.03 -8.30 22.66
C ALA A 283 8.42 -9.46 23.48
N ALA A 284 8.42 -10.69 22.96
CA ALA A 284 7.90 -11.84 23.68
C ALA A 284 8.74 -12.16 24.95
N LYS A 285 10.07 -11.95 24.90
CA LYS A 285 10.94 -12.04 26.09
C LYS A 285 10.63 -10.99 27.16
N GLN A 286 10.00 -9.87 26.79
CA GLN A 286 9.53 -8.84 27.72
C GLN A 286 8.14 -9.16 28.29
N GLY A 287 7.54 -10.31 27.96
CA GLY A 287 6.20 -10.67 28.41
C GLY A 287 5.06 -10.18 27.50
N LEU A 288 5.38 -9.54 26.38
CA LEU A 288 4.37 -8.96 25.48
C LEU A 288 3.70 -10.00 24.58
N THR A 289 2.44 -9.77 24.25
CA THR A 289 1.72 -10.46 23.19
C THR A 289 2.02 -9.82 21.84
N VAL A 290 2.76 -10.54 21.01
CA VAL A 290 3.12 -10.11 19.65
C VAL A 290 2.16 -10.72 18.66
N VAL A 291 1.52 -9.90 17.84
CA VAL A 291 0.71 -10.33 16.70
C VAL A 291 1.50 -10.10 15.41
N ARG A 292 1.95 -11.17 14.78
CA ARG A 292 2.58 -11.15 13.47
C ARG A 292 1.49 -11.28 12.39
N LEU A 293 1.10 -10.14 11.83
CA LEU A 293 0.02 -10.01 10.85
C LEU A 293 0.56 -10.20 9.43
N LYS A 294 0.05 -11.21 8.73
CA LYS A 294 0.48 -11.60 7.38
C LYS A 294 -0.67 -11.47 6.40
N GLN A 295 -0.37 -11.04 5.18
CA GLN A 295 -1.42 -10.94 4.16
C GLN A 295 -1.92 -12.32 3.73
N GLY A 296 -3.24 -12.46 3.56
CA GLY A 296 -3.86 -13.73 3.16
C GLY A 296 -3.87 -14.75 4.28
N ASP A 297 -3.43 -15.96 3.97
CA ASP A 297 -3.25 -17.03 4.94
C ASP A 297 -1.74 -17.23 5.25
N PRO A 298 -1.32 -17.36 6.52
CA PRO A 298 0.10 -17.52 6.87
C PRO A 298 0.79 -18.72 6.19
N SER A 299 0.05 -19.82 5.98
CA SER A 299 0.59 -21.10 5.50
C SER A 299 0.68 -21.18 3.97
N VAL A 300 -0.07 -20.35 3.23
CA VAL A 300 -0.09 -20.38 1.76
C VAL A 300 0.87 -19.33 1.20
N TYR A 301 2.08 -19.77 0.83
CA TYR A 301 3.18 -18.90 0.35
C TYR A 301 3.54 -17.73 1.28
N GLY A 302 3.09 -17.79 2.53
CA GLY A 302 3.36 -16.78 3.55
C GLY A 302 4.68 -17.00 4.31
N ARG A 303 5.40 -18.11 4.11
CA ARG A 303 6.61 -18.48 4.89
C ARG A 303 6.36 -18.71 6.39
N ALA A 304 5.12 -19.03 6.80
CA ALA A 304 4.83 -19.32 8.21
C ALA A 304 5.69 -20.44 8.80
N GLY A 305 5.98 -21.50 8.04
CA GLY A 305 6.82 -22.61 8.52
C GLY A 305 8.22 -22.15 8.96
N GLU A 306 8.82 -21.19 8.24
CA GLU A 306 10.13 -20.64 8.59
C GLU A 306 10.05 -19.82 9.89
N GLU A 307 9.04 -18.95 10.02
CA GLU A 307 8.84 -18.13 11.21
C GLU A 307 8.54 -19.01 12.44
N VAL A 308 7.73 -20.07 12.28
CA VAL A 308 7.41 -21.03 13.36
C VAL A 308 8.66 -21.76 13.85
N LEU A 309 9.49 -22.28 12.95
CA LEU A 309 10.73 -22.96 13.33
C LEU A 309 11.70 -22.01 14.04
N TYR A 310 11.79 -20.76 13.58
CA TYR A 310 12.61 -19.73 14.22
C TYR A 310 12.12 -19.39 15.63
N PHE A 311 10.81 -19.22 15.85
CA PHE A 311 10.29 -18.93 17.19
C PHE A 311 10.49 -20.12 18.14
N ARG A 312 10.28 -21.35 17.67
CA ARG A 312 10.52 -22.57 18.44
C ARG A 312 11.97 -22.72 18.88
N SER A 313 12.93 -22.41 18.00
CA SER A 313 14.36 -22.47 18.36
C SER A 313 14.75 -21.45 19.43
N HIS A 314 13.91 -20.45 19.69
CA HIS A 314 14.10 -19.43 20.73
C HIS A 314 13.18 -19.65 21.95
N GLY A 315 12.53 -20.81 22.05
CA GLY A 315 11.71 -21.18 23.20
C GLY A 315 10.26 -20.66 23.17
N PHE A 316 9.79 -20.13 22.04
CA PHE A 316 8.40 -19.67 21.90
C PHE A 316 7.63 -20.59 20.94
N GLU A 317 6.50 -21.13 21.40
CA GLU A 317 5.57 -21.87 20.56
C GLU A 317 4.49 -20.90 20.03
N PRO A 318 4.56 -20.48 18.75
CA PRO A 318 3.59 -19.53 18.20
C PRO A 318 2.24 -20.20 17.93
N VAL A 319 1.16 -19.47 18.17
CA VAL A 319 -0.18 -19.89 17.73
C VAL A 319 -0.41 -19.39 16.32
N VAL A 320 -0.66 -20.30 15.38
CA VAL A 320 -0.96 -19.94 13.98
C VAL A 320 -2.49 -19.86 13.80
N ILE A 321 -2.98 -18.68 13.41
CA ILE A 321 -4.39 -18.44 13.12
C ILE A 321 -4.56 -18.33 11.60
N PRO A 322 -5.34 -19.24 10.96
CA PRO A 322 -5.54 -19.21 9.53
C PRO A 322 -6.30 -17.95 9.09
N GLY A 323 -6.02 -17.52 7.87
CA GLY A 323 -6.71 -16.43 7.20
C GLY A 323 -7.45 -16.92 5.96
N VAL A 324 -8.37 -16.10 5.45
CA VAL A 324 -8.97 -16.40 4.15
C VAL A 324 -7.90 -16.22 3.06
N SER A 325 -7.50 -17.29 2.40
CA SER A 325 -6.47 -17.23 1.36
C SER A 325 -6.98 -16.53 0.10
N SER A 326 -6.14 -15.68 -0.49
CA SER A 326 -6.43 -15.01 -1.76
C SER A 326 -6.64 -16.00 -2.91
N VAL A 327 -6.02 -17.19 -2.84
CA VAL A 327 -6.20 -18.29 -3.80
C VAL A 327 -7.66 -18.71 -3.95
N LEU A 328 -8.43 -18.68 -2.86
CA LEU A 328 -9.85 -19.05 -2.88
C LEU A 328 -10.74 -17.82 -3.03
N ALA A 329 -10.45 -16.77 -2.26
CA ALA A 329 -11.27 -15.58 -2.24
C ALA A 329 -11.23 -14.79 -3.55
N GLY A 330 -10.04 -14.62 -4.16
CA GLY A 330 -9.88 -13.88 -5.41
C GLY A 330 -10.77 -14.43 -6.53
N PRO A 331 -10.65 -15.73 -6.89
CA PRO A 331 -11.52 -16.35 -7.88
C PRO A 331 -13.00 -16.25 -7.49
N THR A 332 -13.34 -16.51 -6.23
CA THR A 332 -14.73 -16.43 -5.74
C THR A 332 -15.34 -15.03 -5.97
N PHE A 333 -14.63 -13.95 -5.63
CA PHE A 333 -15.09 -12.58 -5.87
C PHE A 333 -15.07 -12.17 -7.35
N ALA A 334 -14.34 -12.91 -8.19
CA ALA A 334 -14.39 -12.76 -9.63
C ALA A 334 -15.49 -13.61 -10.29
N GLY A 335 -16.26 -14.39 -9.52
CA GLY A 335 -17.28 -15.31 -10.04
C GLY A 335 -16.70 -16.58 -10.66
N ILE A 336 -15.46 -16.94 -10.31
CA ILE A 336 -14.72 -18.09 -10.85
C ILE A 336 -14.54 -19.13 -9.74
N PRO A 337 -15.26 -20.26 -9.76
CA PRO A 337 -15.03 -21.32 -8.79
C PRO A 337 -13.70 -22.02 -9.10
N VAL A 338 -12.86 -22.27 -8.10
CA VAL A 338 -11.58 -23.00 -8.32
C VAL A 338 -11.77 -24.48 -8.67
N THR A 339 -12.97 -25.02 -8.41
CA THR A 339 -13.38 -26.38 -8.77
C THR A 339 -14.83 -26.36 -9.22
N GLN A 340 -15.16 -27.07 -10.28
CA GLN A 340 -16.53 -27.17 -10.79
C GLN A 340 -16.73 -28.52 -11.48
N ARG A 341 -17.84 -29.21 -11.18
CA ARG A 341 -18.17 -30.49 -11.82
C ARG A 341 -18.20 -30.32 -13.35
N GLY A 342 -17.51 -31.20 -14.06
CA GLY A 342 -17.40 -31.16 -15.52
C GLY A 342 -16.39 -30.15 -16.07
N ALA A 343 -15.77 -29.33 -15.23
CA ALA A 343 -14.75 -28.35 -15.63
C ALA A 343 -13.40 -28.55 -14.91
N ALA A 344 -13.41 -28.63 -13.57
CA ALA A 344 -12.21 -28.85 -12.76
C ALA A 344 -12.53 -29.70 -11.52
N GLU A 345 -11.88 -30.85 -11.41
CA GLU A 345 -11.97 -31.81 -10.29
C GLU A 345 -10.83 -31.60 -9.27
N SER A 346 -9.78 -30.91 -9.69
CA SER A 346 -8.65 -30.54 -8.85
C SER A 346 -8.24 -29.10 -9.11
N PHE A 347 -7.54 -28.50 -8.15
CA PHE A 347 -6.83 -27.25 -8.38
C PHE A 347 -5.44 -27.31 -7.77
N VAL A 348 -4.51 -26.58 -8.36
CA VAL A 348 -3.12 -26.50 -7.91
C VAL A 348 -2.74 -25.04 -7.73
N VAL A 349 -2.05 -24.74 -6.64
CA VAL A 349 -1.48 -23.42 -6.38
C VAL A 349 0.02 -23.48 -6.64
N CYS A 350 0.54 -22.53 -7.40
CA CYS A 350 1.97 -22.38 -7.64
C CYS A 350 2.41 -20.92 -7.47
N THR A 351 3.71 -20.72 -7.29
CA THR A 351 4.34 -19.39 -7.33
C THR A 351 5.04 -19.18 -8.66
N GLY A 352 4.92 -17.98 -9.24
CA GLY A 352 5.66 -17.57 -10.42
C GLY A 352 7.13 -17.19 -10.15
N VAL A 353 7.54 -17.13 -8.87
CA VAL A 353 8.90 -16.75 -8.45
C VAL A 353 9.43 -17.73 -7.41
N GLY A 354 10.61 -18.29 -7.66
CA GLY A 354 11.34 -19.10 -6.68
C GLY A 354 12.29 -18.25 -5.84
N ARG A 355 12.82 -18.85 -4.77
CA ARG A 355 13.76 -18.20 -3.86
C ARG A 355 14.97 -17.64 -4.63
N GLN A 356 15.38 -16.41 -4.33
CA GLN A 356 16.49 -15.71 -5.01
C GLN A 356 16.33 -15.64 -6.54
N GLY A 357 15.09 -15.61 -7.04
CA GLY A 357 14.83 -15.58 -8.48
C GLY A 357 15.08 -16.92 -9.18
N LYS A 358 15.31 -18.01 -8.43
CA LYS A 358 15.38 -19.36 -8.98
C LYS A 358 14.11 -19.68 -9.74
N GLU A 359 14.26 -20.32 -10.87
CA GLU A 359 13.15 -20.72 -11.73
C GLU A 359 12.32 -21.81 -11.06
N VAL A 360 11.00 -21.69 -11.18
CA VAL A 360 10.04 -22.64 -10.62
C VAL A 360 9.55 -23.54 -11.76
N THR A 361 9.47 -24.84 -11.50
CA THR A 361 8.86 -25.78 -12.44
C THR A 361 7.34 -25.73 -12.28
N LEU A 362 6.63 -25.29 -13.31
CA LEU A 362 5.16 -25.24 -13.33
C LEU A 362 4.57 -26.63 -13.66
N PRO A 363 3.36 -26.95 -13.19
CA PRO A 363 2.68 -28.17 -13.58
C PRO A 363 2.27 -28.12 -15.06
N GLY A 364 2.35 -29.24 -15.76
CA GLY A 364 1.82 -29.39 -17.12
C GLY A 364 0.29 -29.33 -17.15
N TYR A 365 -0.23 -29.17 -18.36
CA TYR A 365 -1.66 -29.06 -18.60
C TYR A 365 -2.38 -30.38 -18.31
N GLU A 366 -3.48 -30.25 -17.57
CA GLU A 366 -4.48 -31.29 -17.37
C GLU A 366 -5.85 -30.64 -17.54
N ARG A 367 -6.74 -31.25 -18.33
CA ARG A 367 -8.04 -30.65 -18.68
C ARG A 367 -8.92 -30.44 -17.45
N SER A 368 -8.91 -31.35 -16.49
CA SER A 368 -9.77 -31.31 -15.28
C SER A 368 -9.12 -30.56 -14.11
N ARG A 369 -8.16 -29.66 -14.37
CA ARG A 369 -7.41 -28.95 -13.34
C ARG A 369 -7.48 -27.43 -13.53
N THR A 370 -7.74 -26.72 -12.43
CA THR A 370 -7.54 -25.27 -12.35
C THR A 370 -6.16 -24.96 -11.75
N LEU A 371 -5.39 -24.12 -12.41
CA LEU A 371 -4.09 -23.65 -11.93
C LEU A 371 -4.22 -22.21 -11.41
N VAL A 372 -3.87 -21.98 -10.15
CA VAL A 372 -3.77 -20.65 -9.56
C VAL A 372 -2.29 -20.30 -9.38
N LEU A 373 -1.83 -19.23 -10.04
CA LEU A 373 -0.46 -18.72 -9.95
C LEU A 373 -0.41 -17.43 -9.12
N LEU A 374 0.25 -17.50 -7.97
CA LEU A 374 0.59 -16.33 -7.16
C LEU A 374 1.93 -15.75 -7.60
N MET A 375 2.14 -14.45 -7.36
CA MET A 375 3.41 -13.76 -7.64
C MET A 375 3.88 -13.88 -9.10
N GLY A 376 2.96 -14.15 -10.04
CA GLY A 376 3.29 -14.40 -11.44
C GLY A 376 3.06 -13.23 -12.38
N VAL A 377 2.19 -12.29 -12.02
CA VAL A 377 1.67 -11.29 -12.97
C VAL A 377 2.76 -10.38 -13.54
N ALA A 378 3.72 -9.93 -12.74
CA ALA A 378 4.86 -9.13 -13.22
C ALA A 378 5.79 -9.88 -14.19
N ARG A 379 5.63 -11.21 -14.27
CA ARG A 379 6.38 -12.12 -15.16
C ARG A 379 5.44 -12.82 -16.15
N LEU A 380 4.29 -12.21 -16.45
CA LEU A 380 3.28 -12.80 -17.31
C LEU A 380 3.87 -13.29 -18.65
N PRO A 381 4.71 -12.52 -19.38
CA PRO A 381 5.30 -12.99 -20.64
C PRO A 381 6.10 -14.29 -20.48
N GLN A 382 6.95 -14.40 -19.45
CA GLN A 382 7.76 -15.60 -19.21
C GLN A 382 6.90 -16.79 -18.78
N ILE A 383 5.81 -16.54 -18.04
CA ILE A 383 4.85 -17.58 -17.65
C ILE A 383 4.12 -18.11 -18.88
N LEU A 384 3.64 -17.24 -19.77
CA LEU A 384 2.95 -17.66 -21.00
C LEU A 384 3.87 -18.50 -21.88
N GLU A 385 5.11 -18.07 -22.07
CA GLU A 385 6.13 -18.85 -22.78
C GLU A 385 6.33 -20.23 -22.14
N THR A 386 6.46 -20.30 -20.81
CA THR A 386 6.64 -21.56 -20.08
C THR A 386 5.43 -22.49 -20.23
N LEU A 387 4.22 -21.95 -20.17
CA LEU A 387 2.98 -22.73 -20.26
C LEU A 387 2.73 -23.27 -21.68
N GLN A 388 3.01 -22.48 -22.71
CA GLN A 388 2.64 -22.79 -24.11
C GLN A 388 3.75 -23.50 -24.91
N SER A 389 5.02 -23.40 -24.48
CA SER A 389 6.14 -23.97 -25.25
C SER A 389 6.10 -25.49 -25.33
N ALA A 390 6.29 -26.00 -26.55
CA ALA A 390 6.46 -27.42 -26.87
C ALA A 390 7.94 -27.87 -26.96
N GLY A 391 8.89 -26.92 -26.92
CA GLY A 391 10.32 -27.18 -27.07
C GLY A 391 11.00 -27.79 -25.84
N VAL A 392 12.01 -28.63 -26.07
CA VAL A 392 12.74 -29.40 -25.03
C VAL A 392 13.49 -28.51 -24.03
N SER A 393 13.94 -27.31 -24.44
CA SER A 393 14.64 -26.36 -23.56
C SER A 393 13.71 -25.76 -22.48
N VAL A 394 12.46 -25.45 -22.84
CA VAL A 394 11.44 -24.89 -21.94
C VAL A 394 10.70 -25.98 -21.18
N ALA A 395 10.70 -27.23 -21.68
CA ALA A 395 10.18 -28.40 -20.96
C ALA A 395 10.85 -28.65 -19.59
N ARG A 396 12.04 -28.09 -19.34
CA ARG A 396 12.67 -28.13 -17.99
C ARG A 396 11.94 -27.27 -16.95
N ARG A 397 11.15 -26.29 -17.39
CA ARG A 397 10.40 -25.35 -16.54
C ARG A 397 8.92 -25.71 -16.40
N ARG A 398 8.45 -26.77 -17.08
CA ARG A 398 7.08 -27.26 -16.99
C ARG A 398 7.03 -28.79 -17.03
N ASN A 399 6.44 -29.42 -16.02
CA ASN A 399 6.33 -30.88 -15.95
C ASN A 399 5.01 -31.39 -16.57
N GLY A 400 5.01 -31.75 -17.86
CA GLY A 400 3.87 -32.43 -18.51
C GLY A 400 3.59 -31.94 -19.93
N ALA A 401 2.31 -31.81 -20.31
CA ALA A 401 1.87 -31.30 -21.62
C ALA A 401 1.74 -29.76 -21.65
N PRO A 402 1.96 -29.09 -22.81
CA PRO A 402 1.76 -27.65 -22.94
C PRO A 402 0.28 -27.27 -22.83
N TYR A 403 0.01 -26.04 -22.40
CA TYR A 403 -1.33 -25.52 -22.23
C TYR A 403 -1.91 -25.05 -23.57
N PRO A 404 -3.18 -25.34 -23.90
CA PRO A 404 -3.81 -24.89 -25.13
C PRO A 404 -3.86 -23.36 -25.22
N PRO A 405 -3.55 -22.73 -26.37
CA PRO A 405 -3.57 -21.27 -26.49
C PRO A 405 -4.93 -20.62 -26.23
N HIS A 406 -6.01 -21.34 -26.49
CA HIS A 406 -7.38 -20.89 -26.30
C HIS A 406 -7.92 -21.18 -24.88
N LEU A 407 -7.10 -21.74 -23.99
CA LEU A 407 -7.50 -22.01 -22.61
C LEU A 407 -7.82 -20.69 -21.89
N PRO A 408 -8.94 -20.58 -21.17
CA PRO A 408 -9.27 -19.39 -20.41
C PRO A 408 -8.25 -19.09 -19.31
N ILE A 409 -8.01 -17.80 -19.10
CA ILE A 409 -7.21 -17.27 -18.01
C ILE A 409 -7.87 -15.99 -17.47
N ALA A 410 -7.86 -15.85 -16.16
CA ALA A 410 -8.24 -14.62 -15.46
C ALA A 410 -7.06 -14.08 -14.66
N LEU A 411 -6.79 -12.79 -14.81
CA LEU A 411 -5.87 -12.03 -13.97
C LEU A 411 -6.71 -11.23 -12.97
N ILE A 412 -6.53 -11.51 -11.68
CA ILE A 412 -7.31 -10.90 -10.60
C ILE A 412 -6.37 -10.08 -9.73
N GLU A 413 -6.64 -8.78 -9.63
CA GLU A 413 -5.86 -7.81 -8.86
C GLU A 413 -6.67 -7.28 -7.70
N ARG A 414 -5.97 -7.06 -6.57
CA ARG A 414 -6.53 -6.44 -5.37
C ARG A 414 -7.84 -7.10 -4.92
N ALA A 415 -7.82 -8.43 -4.94
CA ALA A 415 -8.96 -9.27 -4.57
C ALA A 415 -9.62 -8.79 -3.27
N SER A 416 -10.95 -8.76 -3.24
CA SER A 416 -11.82 -8.25 -2.17
C SER A 416 -11.80 -6.74 -1.89
N MET A 417 -10.90 -5.97 -2.51
CA MET A 417 -10.88 -4.52 -2.33
C MET A 417 -11.93 -3.83 -3.22
N PRO A 418 -12.42 -2.62 -2.86
CA PRO A 418 -13.36 -1.87 -3.70
C PRO A 418 -12.84 -1.56 -5.11
N ASP A 419 -11.52 -1.55 -5.28
CA ASP A 419 -10.82 -1.33 -6.55
C ASP A 419 -10.30 -2.65 -7.17
N GLN A 420 -10.90 -3.79 -6.82
CA GLN A 420 -10.62 -5.08 -7.45
C GLN A 420 -10.77 -4.98 -8.97
N ARG A 421 -9.79 -5.51 -9.71
CA ARG A 421 -9.82 -5.57 -11.17
C ARG A 421 -9.67 -7.02 -11.63
N VAL A 422 -10.51 -7.42 -12.59
CA VAL A 422 -10.51 -8.75 -13.18
C VAL A 422 -10.38 -8.61 -14.70
N ILE A 423 -9.39 -9.29 -15.27
CA ILE A 423 -9.13 -9.31 -16.72
C ILE A 423 -9.24 -10.76 -17.16
N CYS A 424 -10.27 -11.07 -17.94
CA CYS A 424 -10.49 -12.41 -18.49
C CYS A 424 -10.11 -12.43 -19.97
N SER A 425 -9.40 -13.47 -20.39
CA SER A 425 -8.98 -13.66 -21.77
C SER A 425 -8.64 -15.14 -22.02
N THR A 426 -7.94 -15.43 -23.11
CA THR A 426 -7.28 -16.72 -23.34
C THR A 426 -5.78 -16.61 -23.07
N LEU A 427 -5.10 -17.74 -22.89
CA LEU A 427 -3.63 -17.74 -22.73
C LEU A 427 -2.91 -17.03 -23.89
N ARG A 428 -3.46 -17.09 -25.10
CA ARG A 428 -2.93 -16.37 -26.27
C ARG A 428 -3.07 -14.85 -26.16
N ASP A 429 -4.18 -14.38 -25.59
CA ASP A 429 -4.62 -12.98 -25.74
C ASP A 429 -4.51 -12.16 -24.44
N ILE A 430 -4.16 -12.78 -23.31
CA ILE A 430 -4.15 -12.12 -21.99
C ILE A 430 -3.11 -11.01 -21.85
N ALA A 431 -1.96 -11.11 -22.52
CA ALA A 431 -0.95 -10.06 -22.49
C ALA A 431 -1.47 -8.77 -23.15
N ALA A 432 -2.04 -8.90 -24.35
CA ALA A 432 -2.67 -7.78 -25.05
C ALA A 432 -3.88 -7.21 -24.27
N ALA A 433 -4.66 -8.08 -23.62
CA ALA A 433 -5.77 -7.64 -22.78
C ALA A 433 -5.28 -6.82 -21.58
N LEU A 434 -4.19 -7.22 -20.91
CA LEU A 434 -3.57 -6.45 -19.83
C LEU A 434 -3.06 -5.09 -20.32
N ASP A 435 -2.35 -5.06 -21.44
CA ASP A 435 -1.84 -3.82 -22.02
C ASP A 435 -2.97 -2.83 -22.36
N SER A 436 -4.12 -3.33 -22.83
CA SER A 436 -5.28 -2.49 -23.18
C SER A 436 -5.96 -1.81 -22.00
N VAL A 437 -5.83 -2.36 -20.78
CA VAL A 437 -6.46 -1.82 -19.56
C VAL A 437 -5.48 -1.01 -18.70
N GLY A 438 -4.23 -0.87 -19.14
CA GLY A 438 -3.16 -0.14 -18.47
C GLY A 438 -2.39 -0.97 -17.45
N GLU A 439 -1.51 -0.29 -16.70
CA GLU A 439 -0.53 -0.93 -15.83
C GLU A 439 -1.11 -1.89 -14.79
N GLN A 440 -0.33 -2.91 -14.44
CA GLN A 440 -0.65 -3.90 -13.41
C GLN A 440 -0.80 -3.24 -12.03
N ARG A 441 -1.80 -3.68 -11.26
CA ARG A 441 -2.06 -3.24 -9.88
C ARG A 441 -1.79 -4.37 -8.89
N PRO A 442 -0.60 -4.45 -8.28
CA PRO A 442 -0.32 -5.46 -7.27
C PRO A 442 -1.16 -5.23 -5.99
N PRO A 443 -1.42 -6.30 -5.20
CA PRO A 443 -1.11 -7.70 -5.50
C PRO A 443 -2.10 -8.31 -6.51
N GLY A 444 -1.61 -9.22 -7.36
CA GLY A 444 -2.43 -9.93 -8.34
C GLY A 444 -2.06 -11.41 -8.49
N MET A 445 -3.01 -12.19 -9.02
CA MET A 445 -2.87 -13.62 -9.30
C MET A 445 -3.40 -13.97 -10.69
N LEU A 446 -2.98 -15.13 -11.21
CA LEU A 446 -3.54 -15.72 -12.43
C LEU A 446 -4.34 -16.97 -12.08
N VAL A 447 -5.48 -17.16 -12.72
CA VAL A 447 -6.34 -18.34 -12.61
C VAL A 447 -6.50 -18.90 -14.02
N ILE A 448 -6.08 -20.13 -14.24
CA ILE A 448 -5.97 -20.75 -15.57
C ILE A 448 -6.73 -22.07 -15.55
N GLY A 449 -7.69 -22.26 -16.43
CA GLY A 449 -8.51 -23.47 -16.45
C GLY A 449 -9.85 -23.28 -17.15
N TRP A 450 -10.67 -24.33 -17.13
CA TRP A 450 -12.00 -24.32 -17.73
C TRP A 450 -13.12 -23.98 -16.76
N SER A 451 -12.81 -23.89 -15.46
CA SER A 451 -13.75 -23.60 -14.37
C SER A 451 -14.25 -22.16 -14.37
#